data_AF-A0A1R4EP74-F1
#
_entry.id   AF-A0A1R4EP74-F1
#
_cell.length_a   1.000
_cell.length_b   1.000
_cell.length_c   1.000
_cell.angle_alpha   90.00
_cell.angle_beta   90.00
_cell.angle_gamma   90.00
#
_symmetry.space_group_name_H-M   'P 1'
#
loop_
_entity.id
_entity.type
_entity.pdbx_description
1 polymer ?
#
loop_
_entity_poly.entity_id
_entity_poly.type
_entity_poly.pdbx_seq_one_letter_code
_entity_poly.pdbx_strand_id
1 'polypeptide(L)'
;MWPDDQARFPENHMIDHEFPLSLEKRDWAEIAKGMIKAEMKRRNWSYSDLVEALDAVGVKESEANLRNKISRGNFSAVFMLQTLDAIGCTVQAVPRGGSYSGTRRYPELTARLRSMTENAKSSSEEQSDE
;
A
#
# COMPACT_ATOMS: atom_id res chain seq x y z
N MET A 1 0.01 -24.33 32.75
CA MET A 1 0.28 -25.67 32.20
C MET A 1 -0.37 -25.73 30.84
N TRP A 2 0.39 -25.38 29.80
CA TRP A 2 -0.01 -25.59 28.40
C TRP A 2 0.04 -27.10 28.16
N PRO A 3 -1.01 -27.75 27.64
CA PRO A 3 -0.95 -29.18 27.35
C PRO A 3 0.14 -29.42 26.29
N ASP A 4 1.03 -30.40 26.53
CA ASP A 4 2.03 -30.86 25.57
C ASP A 4 1.37 -31.16 24.21
N ASP A 5 1.45 -30.20 23.29
CA ASP A 5 0.99 -30.33 21.90
C ASP A 5 2.20 -30.44 20.97
N GLN A 6 3.05 -31.42 21.27
CA GLN A 6 4.25 -31.80 20.51
C GLN A 6 3.95 -32.45 19.15
N ALA A 7 2.70 -32.44 18.68
CA ALA A 7 2.29 -33.08 17.42
C ALA A 7 1.87 -32.09 16.31
N ARG A 8 1.92 -30.77 16.54
CA ARG A 8 1.34 -29.79 15.59
C ARG A 8 2.29 -29.28 14.51
N PHE A 9 3.58 -29.58 14.60
CA PHE A 9 4.57 -29.27 13.57
C PHE A 9 5.54 -30.46 13.44
N PRO A 10 5.44 -31.29 12.38
CA PRO A 10 6.43 -32.34 12.17
C PRO A 10 7.80 -31.70 11.96
N GLU A 11 8.72 -32.00 12.88
CA GLU A 11 10.14 -31.74 12.72
C GLU A 11 10.63 -32.43 11.44
N ASN A 12 11.34 -31.68 10.59
CA ASN A 12 12.03 -32.17 9.38
C ASN A 12 11.19 -32.61 8.16
N HIS A 13 10.47 -31.67 7.53
CA HIS A 13 10.35 -31.70 6.06
C HIS A 13 10.53 -30.32 5.42
N MET A 14 11.77 -30.06 5.04
CA MET A 14 12.23 -29.22 3.92
C MET A 14 11.39 -27.99 3.57
N ILE A 15 11.64 -26.89 4.27
CA ILE A 15 11.61 -25.57 3.63
C ILE A 15 13.04 -25.26 3.18
N ASP A 16 13.53 -26.01 2.19
CA ASP A 16 14.71 -25.63 1.39
C ASP A 16 14.29 -24.73 0.21
N HIS A 17 13.16 -24.04 0.34
CA HIS A 17 13.04 -22.78 -0.39
C HIS A 17 13.83 -21.78 0.44
N GLU A 18 15.10 -21.58 0.07
CA GLU A 18 15.77 -20.30 0.20
C GLU A 18 14.72 -19.26 -0.19
N PHE A 19 14.05 -18.65 0.78
CA PHE A 19 13.36 -17.41 0.53
C PHE A 19 14.50 -16.48 0.14
N PRO A 20 14.58 -16.00 -1.11
CA PRO A 20 15.40 -14.85 -1.35
C PRO A 20 14.62 -13.73 -0.64
N LEU A 21 14.88 -13.55 0.65
CA LEU A 21 14.74 -12.26 1.30
C LEU A 21 15.86 -11.38 0.73
N SER A 22 15.94 -11.25 -0.61
CA SER A 22 16.40 -10.01 -1.16
C SER A 22 15.31 -9.01 -0.78
N LEU A 23 15.51 -8.41 0.40
CA LEU A 23 15.01 -7.08 0.70
C LEU A 23 15.67 -6.15 -0.33
N GLU A 24 15.26 -6.27 -1.60
CA GLU A 24 15.62 -5.29 -2.59
C GLU A 24 15.10 -3.97 -2.06
N LYS A 25 16.05 -3.08 -1.78
CA LYS A 25 15.77 -1.78 -1.20
C LYS A 25 14.93 -1.03 -2.22
N ARG A 26 13.63 -0.91 -1.94
CA ARG A 26 12.73 -0.18 -2.83
C ARG A 26 13.22 1.25 -2.97
N ASP A 27 13.30 1.70 -4.20
CA ASP A 27 13.55 3.10 -4.49
C ASP A 27 12.25 3.89 -4.32
N TRP A 28 12.04 4.37 -3.09
CA TRP A 28 10.87 5.18 -2.75
C TRP A 28 10.82 6.50 -3.52
N ALA A 29 11.96 7.06 -3.92
CA ALA A 29 12.01 8.30 -4.69
C ALA A 29 11.50 8.07 -6.13
N GLU A 30 11.89 6.95 -6.75
CA GLU A 30 11.35 6.52 -8.05
C GLU A 30 9.84 6.25 -7.99
N ILE A 31 9.38 5.58 -6.93
CA ILE A 31 7.96 5.31 -6.73
C ILE A 31 7.18 6.63 -6.57
N ALA A 32 7.67 7.55 -5.72
CA ALA A 32 7.03 8.83 -5.46
C ALA A 32 6.89 9.69 -6.72
N LYS A 33 7.97 9.87 -7.49
CA LYS A 33 7.91 10.64 -8.74
C LYS A 33 7.08 9.93 -9.82
N GLY A 34 7.13 8.59 -9.85
CA GLY A 34 6.34 7.77 -10.75
C GLY A 34 4.84 7.95 -10.53
N MET A 35 4.41 8.01 -9.27
CA MET A 35 3.01 8.26 -8.91
C MET A 35 2.52 9.62 -9.44
N ILE A 36 3.26 10.71 -9.18
CA ILE A 36 2.88 12.04 -9.68
C ILE A 36 2.82 12.05 -11.22
N LYS A 37 3.86 11.53 -11.88
CA LYS A 37 3.91 11.49 -13.35
C LYS A 37 2.80 10.64 -13.97
N ALA A 38 2.44 9.52 -13.33
CA ALA A 38 1.36 8.66 -13.80
C ALA A 38 0.02 9.39 -13.78
N GLU A 39 -0.25 10.17 -12.73
CA GLU A 39 -1.48 10.97 -12.63
C GLU A 39 -1.50 12.12 -13.64
N MET A 40 -0.39 12.84 -13.79
CA MET A 40 -0.27 13.86 -14.84
C MET A 40 -0.55 13.25 -16.22
N LYS A 41 0.05 12.08 -16.52
CA LYS A 41 -0.16 11.39 -17.80
C LYS A 41 -1.60 10.92 -17.98
N ARG A 42 -2.25 10.41 -16.93
CA ARG A 42 -3.66 9.96 -16.97
C ARG A 42 -4.62 11.10 -17.34
N ARG A 43 -4.31 12.31 -16.92
CA ARG A 43 -5.12 13.52 -17.19
C ARG A 43 -4.59 14.37 -18.34
N ASN A 44 -3.54 13.91 -19.02
CA ASN A 44 -2.85 14.63 -20.08
C ASN A 44 -2.34 16.03 -19.66
N TRP A 45 -1.88 16.15 -18.42
CA TRP A 45 -1.34 17.40 -17.86
C TRP A 45 0.14 17.57 -18.17
N SER A 46 0.49 18.81 -18.49
CA SER A 46 1.86 19.30 -18.57
C SER A 46 2.33 19.87 -17.23
N TYR A 47 3.62 20.21 -17.12
CA TYR A 47 4.14 20.85 -15.91
C TYR A 47 3.61 22.28 -15.72
N SER A 48 3.24 22.98 -16.79
CA SER A 48 2.61 24.31 -16.69
C SER A 48 1.22 24.21 -16.09
N ASP A 49 0.43 23.21 -16.50
CA ASP A 49 -0.93 23.00 -15.95
C ASP A 49 -0.86 22.69 -14.45
N LEU A 50 0.14 21.91 -14.04
CA LEU A 50 0.35 21.59 -12.63
C LEU A 50 0.78 22.82 -11.81
N VAL A 51 1.59 23.71 -12.38
CA VAL A 51 1.96 24.98 -11.72
C VAL A 51 0.75 25.86 -11.52
N GLU A 52 -0.11 25.99 -12.54
CA GLU A 52 -1.34 26.76 -12.45
C GLU A 52 -2.31 26.18 -11.41
N ALA A 53 -2.47 24.85 -11.39
CA ALA A 53 -3.30 24.17 -10.40
C ALA A 53 -2.76 24.32 -8.97
N LEU A 54 -1.43 24.30 -8.78
CA LEU A 54 -0.82 24.53 -7.47
C LEU A 54 -0.98 25.97 -6.99
N ASP A 55 -0.91 26.95 -7.89
CA ASP A 55 -1.14 28.36 -7.55
C ASP A 55 -2.58 28.58 -7.06
N ALA A 56 -3.56 27.87 -7.63
CA ALA A 56 -4.94 27.89 -7.17
C ALA A 56 -5.13 27.36 -5.73
N VAL A 57 -4.26 26.46 -5.27
CA VAL A 57 -4.23 25.93 -3.90
C VAL A 57 -3.31 26.77 -2.98
N GLY A 58 -2.74 27.87 -3.49
CA GLY A 58 -1.86 28.78 -2.76
C GLY A 58 -0.39 28.34 -2.69
N VAL A 59 0.01 27.36 -3.50
CA VAL A 59 1.37 26.84 -3.57
C VAL A 59 2.09 27.45 -4.79
N LYS A 60 2.90 28.47 -4.56
CA LYS A 60 3.67 29.13 -5.62
C LYS A 60 4.91 28.33 -5.99
N GLU A 61 4.88 27.73 -7.17
CA GLU A 61 6.00 26.99 -7.76
C GLU A 61 6.29 27.50 -9.17
N SER A 62 7.54 27.36 -9.61
CA SER A 62 7.90 27.57 -11.02
C SER A 62 8.05 26.23 -11.72
N GLU A 63 7.83 26.20 -13.04
CA GLU A 63 7.94 24.95 -13.81
C GLU A 63 9.33 24.31 -13.67
N ALA A 64 10.39 25.13 -13.65
CA ALA A 64 11.76 24.67 -13.44
C ALA A 64 11.96 24.07 -12.04
N ASN A 65 11.44 24.72 -10.99
CA ASN A 65 11.58 24.24 -9.61
C ASN A 65 10.79 22.94 -9.41
N LEU A 66 9.57 22.89 -9.94
CA LEU A 66 8.70 21.73 -9.87
C LEU A 66 9.31 20.52 -10.61
N ARG A 67 9.82 20.74 -11.83
CA ARG A 67 10.54 19.71 -12.60
C ARG A 67 11.75 19.18 -11.82
N ASN A 68 12.51 20.07 -11.18
CA ASN A 68 13.66 19.68 -10.37
C ASN A 68 13.26 18.88 -9.12
N LYS A 69 12.20 19.29 -8.42
CA LYS A 69 11.66 18.59 -7.25
C LYS A 69 11.16 17.20 -7.59
N ILE A 70 10.35 17.08 -8.64
CA ILE A 70 9.80 15.80 -9.09
C ILE A 70 10.92 14.90 -9.64
N SER A 71 11.89 15.45 -10.37
CA SER A 71 13.00 14.67 -10.94
C SER A 71 13.88 14.04 -9.86
N ARG A 72 14.17 14.79 -8.78
CA ARG A 72 14.98 14.33 -7.64
C ARG A 72 14.24 13.33 -6.73
N GLY A 73 12.91 13.31 -6.76
CA GLY A 73 12.09 12.35 -6.01
C GLY A 73 12.12 12.47 -4.48
N ASN A 74 12.81 13.48 -3.94
CA ASN A 74 12.85 13.81 -2.52
C ASN A 74 12.13 15.14 -2.27
N PHE A 75 10.81 15.08 -2.18
CA PHE A 75 9.95 16.20 -1.82
C PHE A 75 9.20 15.87 -0.52
N SER A 76 8.71 16.90 0.18
CA SER A 76 7.96 16.69 1.41
C SER A 76 6.64 15.97 1.15
N ALA A 77 6.18 15.18 2.12
CA ALA A 77 4.87 14.56 2.06
C ALA A 77 3.74 15.61 1.91
N VAL A 78 3.91 16.79 2.51
CA VAL A 78 2.98 17.92 2.37
C VAL A 78 2.88 18.35 0.90
N PHE A 79 4.02 18.54 0.22
CA PHE A 79 4.04 18.90 -1.20
C PHE A 79 3.40 17.81 -2.08
N MET A 80 3.63 16.54 -1.74
CA MET A 80 2.98 15.42 -2.42
C MET A 80 1.46 15.50 -2.32
N LEU A 81 0.93 15.72 -1.12
CA LEU A 81 -0.51 15.84 -0.89
C LEU A 81 -1.09 17.06 -1.60
N GLN A 82 -0.44 18.21 -1.54
CA GLN A 82 -0.84 19.43 -2.27
C GLN A 82 -0.88 19.19 -3.79
N THR A 83 0.13 18.49 -4.32
CA THR A 83 0.19 18.13 -5.75
C THR A 83 -0.94 17.19 -6.13
N LEU A 84 -1.22 16.16 -5.31
CA LEU A 84 -2.30 15.21 -5.58
C LEU A 84 -3.68 15.87 -5.48
N ASP A 85 -3.86 16.77 -4.51
CA ASP A 85 -5.08 17.55 -4.32
C ASP A 85 -5.31 18.52 -5.48
N ALA A 86 -4.27 19.26 -5.90
CA ALA A 86 -4.32 20.14 -7.06
C ALA A 86 -4.65 19.37 -8.36
N ILE A 87 -4.12 18.15 -8.52
CA ILE A 87 -4.45 17.26 -9.63
C ILE A 87 -5.88 16.71 -9.52
N GLY A 88 -6.49 16.70 -8.32
CA GLY A 88 -7.80 16.14 -8.03
C GLY A 88 -7.78 14.61 -7.87
N CYS A 89 -6.69 14.06 -7.33
CA CYS A 89 -6.51 12.62 -7.11
C CYS A 89 -6.99 12.21 -5.71
N THR A 90 -7.94 11.28 -5.63
CA THR A 90 -8.61 10.85 -4.38
C THR A 90 -8.08 9.53 -3.81
N VAL A 91 -7.54 8.63 -4.64
CA VAL A 91 -7.05 7.31 -4.19
C VAL A 91 -5.76 6.94 -4.93
N GLN A 92 -4.66 6.83 -4.18
CA GLN A 92 -3.35 6.40 -4.68
C GLN A 92 -2.95 5.07 -4.04
N ALA A 93 -2.96 4.01 -4.82
CA ALA A 93 -2.40 2.73 -4.39
C ALA A 93 -0.87 2.78 -4.54
N VAL A 94 -0.16 2.85 -3.42
CA VAL A 94 1.29 2.69 -3.42
C VAL A 94 1.63 1.29 -3.96
N PRO A 95 2.48 1.15 -4.99
CA PRO A 95 2.88 -0.14 -5.50
C PRO A 95 3.42 -1.04 -4.39
N ARG A 96 2.66 -2.08 -4.05
CA ARG A 96 3.10 -3.07 -3.07
C ARG A 96 4.09 -4.01 -3.77
N GLY A 97 5.38 -3.77 -3.57
CA GLY A 97 6.43 -4.68 -4.03
C GLY A 97 6.28 -6.06 -3.37
N GLY A 98 6.04 -7.07 -4.17
CA GLY A 98 5.85 -8.44 -3.68
C GLY A 98 4.39 -8.86 -3.71
N SER A 99 4.17 -10.02 -4.34
CA SER A 99 2.99 -10.83 -4.13
C SER A 99 3.05 -11.40 -2.71
N TYR A 100 2.66 -10.61 -1.71
CA TYR A 100 1.98 -11.18 -0.56
C TYR A 100 0.50 -11.31 -0.92
N SER A 101 0.21 -12.02 -2.02
CA SER A 101 -1.13 -12.57 -2.26
C SER A 101 -1.32 -13.80 -1.37
N GLY A 102 -1.20 -13.63 -0.06
CA GLY A 102 -1.68 -14.62 0.92
C GLY A 102 -3.17 -14.94 0.70
N THR A 103 -3.89 -14.05 0.01
CA THR A 103 -5.30 -14.16 -0.35
C THR A 103 -5.58 -14.94 -1.64
N ARG A 104 -4.57 -15.41 -2.39
CA ARG A 104 -4.79 -16.33 -3.53
C ARG A 104 -4.24 -17.74 -3.31
N ARG A 105 -3.34 -17.95 -2.35
CA ARG A 105 -2.69 -19.27 -2.15
C ARG A 105 -3.45 -20.19 -1.18
N TYR A 106 -4.33 -19.68 -0.32
CA TYR A 106 -5.07 -20.49 0.67
C TYR A 106 -6.56 -20.10 0.79
N PRO A 107 -7.41 -20.52 -0.17
CA PRO A 107 -8.85 -20.29 -0.07
C PRO A 107 -9.45 -20.92 1.20
N GLU A 108 -8.95 -22.10 1.60
CA GLU A 108 -9.44 -22.83 2.78
C GLU A 108 -9.14 -22.12 4.11
N LEU A 109 -7.98 -21.47 4.25
CA LEU A 109 -7.65 -20.71 5.46
C LEU A 109 -8.56 -19.49 5.60
N THR A 110 -8.92 -18.87 4.48
CA THR A 110 -9.84 -17.71 4.49
C THR A 110 -11.25 -18.13 4.85
N ALA A 111 -11.74 -19.25 4.28
CA ALA A 111 -13.03 -19.82 4.63
C ALA A 111 -13.10 -20.18 6.12
N ARG A 112 -12.02 -20.77 6.65
CA ARG A 112 -11.92 -21.14 8.06
C ARG A 112 -11.88 -19.93 9.00
N LEU A 113 -11.14 -18.88 8.65
CA LEU A 113 -11.13 -17.65 9.46
C LEU A 113 -12.48 -16.95 9.44
N ARG A 114 -13.18 -16.95 8.30
CA ARG A 114 -14.54 -16.38 8.18
C ARG A 114 -15.55 -17.16 9.04
N SER A 115 -15.55 -18.49 8.98
CA SER A 115 -16.44 -19.31 9.80
C SER A 115 -16.15 -19.19 11.30
N MET A 116 -14.88 -18.99 11.68
CA MET A 116 -14.51 -18.72 13.07
C MET A 116 -15.04 -17.35 13.57
N THR A 117 -15.05 -16.33 12.71
CA THR A 117 -15.61 -15.01 13.07
C THR A 117 -17.13 -14.96 13.06
N GLU A 118 -17.78 -15.76 12.20
CA GLU A 118 -19.24 -15.91 12.15
C GLU A 118 -19.75 -16.67 13.39
N ASN A 119 -19.08 -17.75 13.78
CA ASN A 119 -19.37 -18.45 15.04
C ASN A 119 -19.11 -17.56 16.27
N ALA A 120 -18.08 -16.70 16.24
CA ALA A 120 -17.82 -15.77 17.33
C ALA A 120 -18.90 -14.69 17.51
N LYS A 121 -19.62 -14.33 16.43
CA LYS A 121 -20.78 -13.41 16.49
C LYS A 121 -22.06 -14.11 16.96
N SER A 122 -22.30 -15.35 16.51
CA SER A 122 -23.43 -16.15 17.00
C SER A 122 -23.32 -16.48 18.49
N SER A 123 -22.10 -16.72 19.01
CA SER A 123 -21.89 -17.00 20.44
C SER A 123 -22.05 -15.77 21.35
N SER A 124 -22.04 -14.55 20.81
CA SER A 124 -22.27 -13.33 21.60
C SER A 124 -23.75 -12.90 21.68
N GLU A 125 -24.62 -13.44 20.82
CA GLU A 125 -26.07 -13.15 20.81
C GLU A 125 -26.89 -14.13 21.67
N GLU A 126 -26.38 -15.33 21.95
CA GLU A 126 -27.02 -16.29 22.88
C GLU A 126 -26.77 -15.99 24.37
N GLN A 127 -25.98 -14.96 24.68
CA GLN A 127 -25.61 -14.58 26.04
C GLN A 127 -26.16 -13.18 26.38
N SER A 128 -27.42 -12.93 26.04
CA SER A 128 -28.14 -11.69 26.40
C SER A 128 -29.59 -11.92 26.83
N ASP A 129 -30.11 -13.15 26.72
CA ASP A 129 -31.45 -13.53 27.20
C ASP A 129 -31.33 -14.56 28.34
N GLU A 130 -30.70 -14.18 29.46
CA GLU A 130 -30.87 -14.86 30.75
C GLU A 130 -30.77 -13.88 31.93
#